data_AF-A0A955PGF4-F1
#
_entry.id   AF-A0A955PGF4-F1
#
_cell.length_a   1.000
_cell.length_b   1.000
_cell.length_c   1.000
_cell.angle_alpha   90.00
_cell.angle_beta   90.00
_cell.angle_gamma   90.00
#
_symmetry.space_group_name_H-M   'P 1'
#
loop_
_entity.id
_entity.type
_entity.pdbx_description
1 polymer ?
#
loop_
_entity_poly.entity_id
_entity_poly.type
_entity_poly.pdbx_seq_one_letter_code
_entity_poly.pdbx_strand_id
1 'polypeptide(L)'
;MPIVLLGSVGAITWAIRGTDGWGGIDGTILPGMSWGILWWWLCFRRGIDARGTPLWLGLGIALGGELGYGQYVAWIRGMFYLEDEIISISPWTGYLWFFICGIGWGAPGGVLLGWALSRKKSLAVWAARLLIPAGVAYLGWLLVQWRPEWFFPHHELGIYEGELSRHQDRTVYTNTQNFVVVAWWLGALMVALFQRDRFAWMAMLLIGGGFGFGFTLAALWCLGYSYAPDLIDWWKMWELNSGFNLGLLYTLLLYWTIRQVDTEPEPEGSPTRSRLWFESIGMALGGFLLVYLMGAEFFAGT
;
A
#
# COMPACT_ATOMS: atom_id res chain seq x y z
N MET A 1 10.30 -18.32 -13.96
CA MET A 1 10.39 -18.86 -12.59
C MET A 1 10.07 -17.80 -11.51
N PRO A 2 10.70 -16.60 -11.45
CA PRO A 2 10.40 -15.63 -10.39
C PRO A 2 8.95 -15.14 -10.34
N ILE A 3 8.33 -14.90 -11.51
CA ILE A 3 6.92 -14.47 -11.60
C ILE A 3 5.99 -15.48 -10.91
N VAL A 4 6.12 -16.76 -11.26
CA VAL A 4 5.31 -17.84 -10.68
C VAL A 4 5.59 -17.95 -9.18
N LEU A 5 6.84 -17.86 -8.76
CA LEU A 5 7.20 -17.96 -7.35
C LEU A 5 6.62 -16.81 -6.49
N LEU A 6 6.92 -15.55 -6.83
CA LEU A 6 6.44 -14.40 -6.06
C LEU A 6 4.92 -14.23 -6.18
N GLY A 7 4.36 -14.50 -7.36
CA GLY A 7 2.92 -14.46 -7.60
C GLY A 7 2.18 -15.52 -6.77
N SER A 8 2.63 -16.78 -6.78
CA SER A 8 1.99 -17.86 -6.02
C SER A 8 2.13 -17.67 -4.51
N VAL A 9 3.30 -17.26 -4.02
CA VAL A 9 3.47 -16.95 -2.59
C VAL A 9 2.60 -15.78 -2.17
N GLY A 10 2.51 -14.75 -3.02
CA GLY A 10 1.59 -13.63 -2.83
C GLY A 10 0.14 -14.07 -2.71
N ALA A 11 -0.34 -14.85 -3.68
CA ALA A 11 -1.70 -15.37 -3.69
C ALA A 11 -2.02 -16.16 -2.40
N ILE A 12 -1.16 -17.09 -2.01
CA ILE A 12 -1.39 -17.93 -0.83
C ILE A 12 -1.39 -17.09 0.46
N THR A 13 -0.38 -16.24 0.65
CA THR A 13 -0.24 -15.46 1.89
C THR A 13 -1.36 -14.42 2.06
N TRP A 14 -1.84 -13.81 0.97
CA TRP A 14 -3.03 -12.95 0.99
C TRP A 14 -4.32 -13.74 1.22
N ALA A 15 -4.47 -14.92 0.62
CA ALA A 15 -5.65 -15.75 0.87
C ALA A 15 -5.78 -16.16 2.34
N ILE A 16 -4.64 -16.43 3.00
CA ILE A 16 -4.56 -16.72 4.44
C ILE A 16 -4.96 -15.49 5.25
N ARG A 17 -4.46 -14.29 4.93
CA ARG A 17 -4.90 -13.02 5.53
C ARG A 17 -6.43 -12.85 5.45
N GLY A 18 -7.04 -13.24 4.34
CA GLY A 18 -8.49 -13.20 4.19
C GLY A 18 -9.25 -14.23 5.04
N THR A 19 -8.63 -15.02 5.92
CA THR A 19 -9.32 -15.95 6.85
C THR A 19 -9.70 -15.24 8.15
N ASP A 20 -10.81 -15.65 8.77
CA ASP A 20 -11.44 -14.97 9.91
C ASP A 20 -10.46 -14.55 11.00
N GLY A 21 -10.43 -13.24 11.29
CA GLY A 21 -9.67 -12.65 12.39
C GLY A 21 -8.22 -12.27 12.06
N TRP A 22 -7.73 -12.49 10.84
CA TRP A 22 -6.32 -12.23 10.47
C TRP A 22 -6.14 -11.08 9.48
N GLY A 23 -6.78 -9.94 9.76
CA GLY A 23 -6.68 -8.69 8.99
C GLY A 23 -5.61 -7.71 9.50
N GLY A 24 -5.67 -6.46 9.05
CA GLY A 24 -4.82 -5.37 9.55
C GLY A 24 -3.31 -5.58 9.32
N ILE A 25 -2.49 -4.97 10.17
CA ILE A 25 -1.03 -5.16 10.27
C ILE A 25 -0.66 -6.64 10.40
N ASP A 26 -1.32 -7.37 11.30
CA ASP A 26 -0.93 -8.75 11.64
C ASP A 26 -1.08 -9.69 10.45
N GLY A 27 -2.16 -9.53 9.68
CA GLY A 27 -2.38 -10.32 8.48
C GLY A 27 -1.47 -9.93 7.31
N THR A 28 -1.03 -8.68 7.25
CA THR A 28 -0.26 -8.13 6.11
C THR A 28 1.25 -8.16 6.31
N ILE A 29 1.75 -8.25 7.54
CA ILE A 29 3.19 -8.43 7.77
C ILE A 29 3.70 -9.75 7.20
N LEU A 30 2.91 -10.84 7.27
CA LEU A 30 3.31 -12.15 6.74
C LEU A 30 3.60 -12.12 5.23
N PRO A 31 2.68 -11.64 4.34
CA PRO A 31 2.98 -11.55 2.92
C PRO A 31 4.18 -10.64 2.64
N GLY A 32 4.27 -9.48 3.32
CA GLY A 32 5.40 -8.56 3.18
C GLY A 32 6.75 -9.21 3.50
N MET A 33 6.84 -9.91 4.63
CA MET A 33 8.04 -10.65 5.04
C MET A 33 8.36 -11.79 4.08
N SER A 34 7.35 -12.53 3.63
CA SER A 34 7.51 -13.66 2.72
C SER A 34 8.13 -13.21 1.40
N TRP A 35 7.59 -12.14 0.79
CA TRP A 35 8.19 -11.54 -0.41
C TRP A 35 9.59 -11.00 -0.15
N GLY A 36 9.83 -10.33 0.97
CA GLY A 36 11.14 -9.79 1.27
C GLY A 36 12.21 -10.86 1.52
N ILE A 37 11.87 -12.00 2.12
CA ILE A 37 12.77 -13.16 2.26
C ILE A 37 13.11 -13.75 0.89
N LEU A 38 12.10 -13.93 0.03
CA LEU A 38 12.32 -14.43 -1.34
C LEU A 38 13.18 -13.47 -2.17
N TRP A 39 12.90 -12.17 -2.08
CA TRP A 39 13.69 -11.13 -2.73
C TRP A 39 15.14 -11.19 -2.26
N TRP A 40 15.37 -11.20 -0.95
CA TRP A 40 16.71 -11.31 -0.37
C TRP A 40 17.42 -12.58 -0.86
N TRP A 41 16.76 -13.74 -0.84
CA TRP A 41 17.34 -15.00 -1.29
C TRP A 41 17.74 -14.95 -2.78
N LEU A 42 16.89 -14.38 -3.64
CA LEU A 42 17.18 -14.23 -5.07
C LEU A 42 18.37 -13.29 -5.32
N CYS A 43 18.45 -12.18 -4.59
CA CYS A 43 19.60 -11.26 -4.64
C CYS A 43 20.88 -11.92 -4.11
N PHE A 44 20.80 -12.64 -2.98
CA PHE A 44 21.93 -13.33 -2.37
C PHE A 44 22.58 -14.32 -3.33
N ARG A 45 21.78 -15.07 -4.09
CA ARG A 45 22.28 -16.00 -5.12
C ARG A 45 23.04 -15.33 -6.27
N ARG A 46 22.94 -14.02 -6.41
CA ARG A 46 23.67 -13.19 -7.38
C ARG A 46 24.78 -12.36 -6.72
N GLY A 47 25.08 -12.56 -5.44
CA GLY A 47 26.05 -11.76 -4.70
C GLY A 47 25.57 -10.35 -4.36
N ILE A 48 24.28 -10.04 -4.50
CA ILE A 48 23.71 -8.72 -4.20
C ILE A 48 23.27 -8.68 -2.74
N ASP A 49 23.76 -7.70 -1.97
CA ASP A 49 23.31 -7.48 -0.60
C ASP A 49 21.94 -6.80 -0.56
N ALA A 50 20.92 -7.56 -0.16
CA ALA A 50 19.54 -7.11 -0.02
C ALA A 50 18.95 -7.47 1.36
N ARG A 51 19.79 -7.59 2.40
CA ARG A 51 19.40 -8.10 3.73
C ARG A 51 18.32 -7.28 4.44
N GLY A 52 18.16 -6.01 4.10
CA GLY A 52 17.09 -5.15 4.66
C GLY A 52 15.71 -5.41 4.07
N THR A 53 15.61 -6.06 2.90
CA THR A 53 14.35 -6.20 2.15
C THR A 53 13.21 -6.88 2.94
N PRO A 54 13.45 -7.98 3.70
CA PRO A 54 12.43 -8.57 4.56
C PRO A 54 11.78 -7.56 5.52
N LEU A 55 12.59 -6.69 6.14
CA LEU A 55 12.11 -5.68 7.07
C LEU A 55 11.31 -4.59 6.34
N TRP A 56 11.81 -4.07 5.21
CA TRP A 56 11.15 -2.98 4.49
C TRP A 56 9.83 -3.38 3.86
N LEU A 57 9.79 -4.55 3.25
CA LEU A 57 8.55 -5.07 2.66
C LEU A 57 7.57 -5.54 3.72
N GLY A 58 8.05 -6.19 4.78
CA GLY A 58 7.23 -6.56 5.94
C GLY A 58 6.56 -5.33 6.56
N LEU A 59 7.36 -4.32 6.90
CA LEU A 59 6.87 -3.07 7.47
C LEU A 59 5.90 -2.38 6.49
N GLY A 60 6.33 -2.10 5.26
CA GLY A 60 5.53 -1.33 4.32
C GLY A 60 4.19 -1.98 3.99
N ILE A 61 4.13 -3.30 3.80
CA ILE A 61 2.86 -3.98 3.57
C ILE A 61 2.00 -4.03 4.83
N ALA A 62 2.61 -4.14 6.02
CA ALA A 62 1.89 -4.01 7.29
C ALA A 62 1.18 -2.65 7.40
N LEU A 63 1.83 -1.56 6.97
CA LEU A 63 1.25 -0.21 7.03
C LEU A 63 0.06 -0.06 6.09
N GLY A 64 0.18 -0.64 4.89
CA GLY A 64 -0.92 -0.67 3.94
C GLY A 64 -2.10 -1.49 4.43
N GLY A 65 -1.86 -2.52 5.25
CA GLY A 65 -2.89 -3.41 5.80
C GLY A 65 -3.84 -2.78 6.81
N GLU A 66 -3.44 -1.68 7.47
CA GLU A 66 -4.32 -0.90 8.34
C GLU A 66 -5.44 -0.19 7.57
N LEU A 67 -5.28 -0.05 6.26
CA LEU A 67 -6.25 0.66 5.45
C LEU A 67 -7.44 -0.25 5.16
N GLY A 68 -8.61 0.16 5.62
CA GLY A 68 -9.85 -0.51 5.28
C GLY A 68 -10.27 -0.25 3.83
N TYR A 69 -11.01 -1.20 3.27
CA TYR A 69 -11.94 -0.90 2.17
C TYR A 69 -13.30 -0.59 2.80
N GLY A 70 -13.91 0.51 2.37
CA GLY A 70 -15.21 0.96 2.86
C GLY A 70 -16.34 0.12 2.26
N GLN A 71 -17.35 0.80 1.73
CA GLN A 71 -18.47 0.15 1.05
C GLN A 71 -18.21 -0.14 -0.43
N TYR A 72 -16.96 -0.08 -0.90
CA TYR A 72 -16.62 -0.02 -2.33
C TYR A 72 -17.16 -1.20 -3.15
N VAL A 73 -17.24 -2.40 -2.57
CA VAL A 73 -17.84 -3.58 -3.21
C VAL A 73 -19.32 -3.38 -3.49
N ALA A 74 -20.05 -2.81 -2.52
CA ALA A 74 -21.45 -2.45 -2.70
C ALA A 74 -21.60 -1.37 -3.77
N TRP A 75 -20.69 -0.39 -3.78
CA TRP A 75 -20.72 0.69 -4.77
C TRP A 75 -20.54 0.19 -6.19
N ILE A 76 -19.63 -0.78 -6.42
CA ILE A 76 -19.48 -1.44 -7.74
C ILE A 76 -20.80 -2.11 -8.18
N ARG A 77 -21.60 -2.59 -7.23
CA ARG A 77 -22.91 -3.18 -7.47
C ARG A 77 -24.05 -2.14 -7.56
N GLY A 78 -23.72 -0.85 -7.50
CA GLY A 78 -24.66 0.26 -7.56
C GLY A 78 -25.42 0.53 -6.27
N MET A 79 -24.98 -0.03 -5.15
CA MET A 79 -25.65 0.06 -3.84
C MET A 79 -24.83 0.87 -2.85
N PHE A 80 -25.44 1.85 -2.21
CA PHE A 80 -24.88 2.58 -1.07
C PHE A 80 -25.74 2.30 0.15
N TYR A 81 -25.17 1.66 1.16
CA TYR A 81 -25.91 1.31 2.38
C TYR A 81 -25.95 2.50 3.34
N LEU A 82 -27.16 2.92 3.68
CA LEU A 82 -27.48 3.73 4.84
C LEU A 82 -28.00 2.81 5.97
N GLU A 83 -28.37 3.38 7.11
CA GLU A 83 -28.89 2.59 8.24
C GLU A 83 -30.20 1.87 7.88
N ASP A 84 -31.18 2.62 7.36
CA ASP A 84 -32.53 2.11 7.11
C ASP A 84 -32.83 1.87 5.63
N GLU A 85 -31.93 2.28 4.73
CA GLU A 85 -32.18 2.20 3.29
C GLU A 85 -30.92 1.95 2.45
N ILE A 86 -31.15 1.56 1.19
CA ILE A 86 -30.10 1.41 0.18
C ILE A 86 -30.41 2.42 -0.92
N ILE A 87 -29.50 3.38 -1.12
CA ILE A 87 -29.61 4.36 -2.20
C ILE A 87 -28.71 3.97 -3.37
N SER A 88 -29.03 4.49 -4.56
CA SER A 88 -28.28 4.20 -5.78
C SER A 88 -26.99 5.02 -5.84
N ILE A 89 -25.89 4.38 -6.22
CA ILE A 89 -24.61 5.04 -6.49
C ILE A 89 -24.04 4.58 -7.84
N SER A 90 -23.27 5.45 -8.51
CA SER A 90 -22.55 5.06 -9.74
C SER A 90 -21.49 3.98 -9.44
N PRO A 91 -21.49 2.84 -10.16
CA PRO A 91 -20.45 1.80 -10.05
C PRO A 91 -19.02 2.30 -10.20
N TRP A 92 -18.83 3.34 -11.01
CA TRP A 92 -17.51 3.95 -11.23
C TRP A 92 -16.91 4.53 -9.96
N THR A 93 -17.74 4.98 -9.01
CA THR A 93 -17.28 5.44 -7.70
C THR A 93 -16.61 4.31 -6.93
N GLY A 94 -17.19 3.10 -6.96
CA GLY A 94 -16.61 1.92 -6.33
C GLY A 94 -15.27 1.52 -6.95
N TYR A 95 -15.16 1.53 -8.29
CA TYR A 95 -13.90 1.23 -8.97
C TYR A 95 -12.80 2.27 -8.69
N LEU A 96 -13.15 3.56 -8.70
CA LEU A 96 -12.21 4.63 -8.38
C LEU A 96 -11.67 4.50 -6.95
N TRP A 97 -12.55 4.23 -5.98
CA TRP A 97 -12.14 4.07 -4.59
C TRP A 97 -11.37 2.77 -4.34
N PHE A 98 -11.66 1.70 -5.09
CA PHE A 98 -10.79 0.52 -5.11
C PHE A 98 -9.40 0.82 -5.66
N PHE A 99 -9.28 1.63 -6.70
CA PHE A 99 -7.98 2.06 -7.22
C PHE A 99 -7.18 2.83 -6.18
N ILE A 100 -7.82 3.81 -5.55
CA ILE A 100 -7.24 4.61 -4.46
C ILE A 100 -6.83 3.73 -3.27
N CYS A 101 -7.70 2.80 -2.86
CA CYS A 101 -7.41 1.83 -1.81
C CYS A 101 -6.23 0.93 -2.16
N GLY A 102 -6.15 0.45 -3.40
CA GLY A 102 -5.02 -0.36 -3.87
C GLY A 102 -3.71 0.43 -3.84
N ILE A 103 -3.71 1.71 -4.20
CA ILE A 103 -2.55 2.59 -3.98
C ILE A 103 -2.23 2.64 -2.49
N GLY A 104 -3.21 2.89 -1.63
CA GLY A 104 -3.01 2.95 -0.19
C GLY A 104 -2.31 1.70 0.36
N TRP A 105 -2.69 0.52 -0.12
CA TRP A 105 -2.12 -0.75 0.34
C TRP A 105 -0.71 -1.01 -0.21
N GLY A 106 -0.46 -0.71 -1.49
CA GLY A 106 0.81 -1.00 -2.14
C GLY A 106 1.87 0.08 -1.93
N ALA A 107 1.46 1.35 -1.88
CA ALA A 107 2.36 2.49 -1.86
C ALA A 107 3.33 2.51 -0.68
N PRO A 108 2.94 2.20 0.57
CA PRO A 108 3.88 2.19 1.68
C PRO A 108 5.01 1.17 1.48
N GLY A 109 4.70 -0.02 0.96
CA GLY A 109 5.68 -1.00 0.52
C GLY A 109 6.62 -0.47 -0.56
N GLY A 110 6.07 0.16 -1.60
CA GLY A 110 6.84 0.78 -2.69
C GLY A 110 7.75 1.93 -2.24
N VAL A 111 7.28 2.78 -1.31
CA VAL A 111 8.03 3.91 -0.76
C VAL A 111 9.20 3.41 0.09
N LEU A 112 8.95 2.53 1.06
CA LEU A 112 9.99 2.03 1.96
C LEU A 112 11.03 1.19 1.20
N LEU A 113 10.58 0.32 0.30
CA LEU A 113 11.49 -0.45 -0.56
C LEU A 113 12.31 0.48 -1.47
N GLY A 114 11.66 1.45 -2.11
CA GLY A 114 12.32 2.43 -2.95
C GLY A 114 13.40 3.22 -2.22
N TRP A 115 13.13 3.63 -0.97
CA TRP A 115 14.12 4.30 -0.12
C TRP A 115 15.25 3.38 0.31
N ALA A 116 14.96 2.12 0.62
CA ALA A 116 15.96 1.12 1.00
C ALA A 116 16.89 0.73 -0.15
N LEU A 117 16.38 0.69 -1.38
CA LEU A 117 17.16 0.45 -2.60
C LEU A 117 17.91 1.69 -3.08
N SER A 118 17.59 2.87 -2.54
CA SER A 118 18.31 4.09 -2.86
C SER A 118 19.74 4.05 -2.31
N ARG A 119 20.70 4.60 -3.07
CA ARG A 119 22.08 4.80 -2.56
C ARG A 119 22.09 5.67 -1.31
N LYS A 120 23.17 5.58 -0.53
CA LYS A 120 23.43 6.41 0.66
C LYS A 120 23.09 7.89 0.41
N LYS A 121 22.35 8.46 1.34
CA LYS A 121 21.88 9.85 1.28
C LYS A 121 22.32 10.63 2.51
N SER A 122 22.42 11.95 2.35
CA SER A 122 22.68 12.86 3.46
C SER A 122 21.45 12.95 4.39
N LEU A 123 21.67 13.45 5.61
CA LEU A 123 20.58 13.68 6.56
C LEU A 123 19.49 14.61 6.01
N ALA A 124 19.87 15.64 5.25
CA ALA A 124 18.93 16.58 4.62
C ALA A 124 17.97 15.87 3.63
N VAL A 125 18.50 14.89 2.88
CA VAL A 125 17.70 14.09 1.95
C VAL A 125 16.71 13.20 2.70
N TRP A 126 17.14 12.63 3.82
CA TRP A 126 16.26 11.86 4.71
C TRP A 126 15.18 12.72 5.36
N ALA A 127 15.55 13.90 5.87
CA ALA A 127 14.59 14.86 6.40
C ALA A 127 13.53 15.22 5.34
N ALA A 128 13.94 15.48 4.10
CA ALA A 128 13.00 15.73 3.00
C ALA A 128 12.08 14.52 2.71
N ARG A 129 12.61 13.29 2.74
CA ARG A 129 11.82 12.06 2.56
C ARG A 129 10.77 11.84 3.65
N LEU A 130 10.98 12.35 4.85
CA LEU A 130 10.02 12.20 5.94
C LEU A 130 9.05 13.39 6.02
N LEU A 131 9.59 14.61 6.03
CA LEU A 131 8.82 15.82 6.32
C LEU A 131 7.92 16.24 5.16
N ILE A 132 8.35 16.11 3.91
CA ILE A 132 7.54 16.53 2.77
C ILE A 132 6.32 15.61 2.60
N PRO A 133 6.46 14.26 2.58
CA PRO A 133 5.30 13.39 2.48
C PRO A 133 4.32 13.56 3.63
N ALA A 134 4.82 13.74 4.85
CA ALA A 134 3.97 14.03 6.01
C ALA A 134 3.22 15.37 5.85
N GLY A 135 3.90 16.42 5.39
CA GLY A 135 3.26 17.71 5.10
C GLY A 135 2.20 17.60 4.01
N VAL A 136 2.46 16.86 2.93
CA VAL A 136 1.47 16.64 1.85
C VAL A 136 0.30 15.79 2.34
N ALA A 137 0.54 14.79 3.19
CA ALA A 137 -0.52 14.01 3.83
C ALA A 137 -1.43 14.90 4.69
N TYR A 138 -0.84 15.78 5.50
CA TYR A 138 -1.58 16.74 6.32
C TYR A 138 -2.40 17.73 5.47
N LEU A 139 -1.84 18.23 4.37
CA LEU A 139 -2.58 19.05 3.40
C LEU A 139 -3.72 18.26 2.74
N GLY A 140 -3.51 16.97 2.46
CA GLY A 140 -4.54 16.08 1.96
C GLY A 140 -5.69 15.91 2.96
N TRP A 141 -5.38 15.74 4.24
CA TRP A 141 -6.38 15.69 5.31
C TRP A 141 -7.17 17.01 5.40
N LEU A 142 -6.49 18.16 5.42
CA LEU A 142 -7.14 19.48 5.41
C LEU A 142 -8.04 19.66 4.18
N LEU A 143 -7.65 19.13 3.02
CA LEU A 143 -8.46 19.18 1.82
C LEU A 143 -9.75 18.37 1.97
N VAL A 144 -9.70 17.20 2.60
CA VAL A 144 -10.91 16.41 2.91
C VAL A 144 -11.86 17.17 3.83
N GLN A 145 -11.31 17.85 4.85
CA GLN A 145 -12.12 18.68 5.77
C GLN A 145 -12.71 19.91 5.07
N TRP A 146 -11.96 20.53 4.15
CA TRP A 146 -12.40 21.75 3.46
C TRP A 146 -13.37 21.48 2.31
N ARG A 147 -13.22 20.36 1.60
CA ARG A 147 -14.02 19.98 0.40
C ARG A 147 -14.54 18.54 0.51
N PRO A 148 -15.32 18.21 1.54
CA PRO A 148 -15.81 16.84 1.77
C PRO A 148 -16.63 16.27 0.61
N GLU A 149 -17.29 17.12 -0.19
CA GLU A 149 -18.07 16.71 -1.36
C GLU A 149 -17.25 16.05 -2.48
N TRP A 150 -15.93 16.19 -2.47
CA TRP A 150 -15.05 15.51 -3.43
C TRP A 150 -14.73 14.08 -3.03
N PHE A 151 -14.87 13.77 -1.74
CA PHE A 151 -14.40 12.50 -1.16
C PHE A 151 -15.55 11.62 -0.74
N PHE A 152 -16.69 12.19 -0.38
CA PHE A 152 -17.83 11.45 0.13
C PHE A 152 -18.98 11.52 -0.89
N PRO A 153 -19.36 10.38 -1.51
CA PRO A 153 -20.49 10.37 -2.43
C PRO A 153 -21.78 10.71 -1.68
N HIS A 154 -22.71 11.39 -2.34
CA HIS A 154 -23.97 11.85 -1.75
C HIS A 154 -23.81 12.87 -0.61
N HIS A 155 -22.70 13.60 -0.57
CA HIS A 155 -22.49 14.65 0.44
C HIS A 155 -23.60 15.70 0.45
N GLU A 156 -24.18 16.00 -0.71
CA GLU A 156 -25.30 16.93 -0.88
C GLU A 156 -26.58 16.53 -0.12
N LEU A 157 -26.71 15.27 0.29
CA LEU A 157 -27.85 14.78 1.07
C LEU A 157 -27.73 15.08 2.57
N GLY A 158 -26.61 15.62 3.04
CA GLY A 158 -26.35 15.88 4.47
C GLY A 158 -26.16 14.60 5.30
N ILE A 159 -26.00 13.43 4.65
CA ILE A 159 -25.90 12.11 5.31
C ILE A 159 -24.59 11.89 6.09
N TYR A 160 -23.67 12.86 6.09
CA TYR A 160 -22.44 12.83 6.87
C TYR A 160 -22.43 13.89 7.98
N GLU A 161 -23.56 14.56 8.21
CA GLU A 161 -23.74 15.50 9.31
C GLU A 161 -24.41 14.79 10.51
N GLY A 162 -23.89 15.01 11.72
CA GLY A 162 -24.46 14.44 12.94
C GLY A 162 -23.93 13.06 13.32
N GLU A 163 -24.78 12.23 13.94
CA GLU A 163 -24.43 10.87 14.36
C GLU A 163 -24.41 9.94 13.14
N LEU A 164 -23.25 9.34 12.86
CA LEU A 164 -23.06 8.49 11.69
C LEU A 164 -23.44 7.04 12.01
N SER A 165 -24.22 6.42 11.13
CA SER A 165 -24.38 4.97 11.18
C SER A 165 -23.03 4.26 10.97
N ARG A 166 -22.93 3.00 11.37
CA ARG A 166 -21.71 2.19 11.21
C ARG A 166 -21.19 2.17 9.76
N HIS A 167 -22.07 2.20 8.77
CA HIS A 167 -21.69 2.19 7.36
C HIS A 167 -21.17 3.55 6.87
N GLN A 168 -21.77 4.65 7.33
CA GLN A 168 -21.32 6.01 7.02
C GLN A 168 -19.99 6.31 7.73
N ASP A 169 -19.88 6.01 9.01
CA ASP A 169 -18.66 6.19 9.80
C ASP A 169 -17.47 5.47 9.16
N ARG A 170 -17.66 4.18 8.81
CA ARG A 170 -16.65 3.42 8.07
C ARG A 170 -16.29 4.07 6.73
N THR A 171 -17.26 4.58 5.96
CA THR A 171 -16.99 5.27 4.69
C THR A 171 -16.16 6.54 4.91
N VAL A 172 -16.54 7.38 5.88
CA VAL A 172 -15.82 8.62 6.21
C VAL A 172 -14.39 8.29 6.61
N TYR A 173 -14.22 7.33 7.52
CA TYR A 173 -12.91 6.85 7.97
C TYR A 173 -12.07 6.33 6.80
N THR A 174 -12.57 5.35 6.03
CA THR A 174 -11.77 4.70 4.98
C THR A 174 -11.46 5.65 3.82
N ASN A 175 -12.38 6.51 3.42
CA ASN A 175 -12.15 7.43 2.30
C ASN A 175 -11.11 8.47 2.68
N THR A 176 -11.23 9.04 3.88
CA THR A 176 -10.26 10.00 4.42
C THR A 176 -8.88 9.35 4.50
N GLN A 177 -8.77 8.20 5.16
CA GLN A 177 -7.49 7.53 5.36
C GLN A 177 -6.82 7.16 4.04
N ASN A 178 -7.57 6.55 3.10
CA ASN A 178 -7.02 6.16 1.80
C ASN A 178 -6.55 7.39 1.00
N PHE A 179 -7.30 8.50 1.00
CA PHE A 179 -6.88 9.72 0.31
C PHE A 179 -5.62 10.34 0.94
N VAL A 180 -5.55 10.38 2.27
CA VAL A 180 -4.38 10.89 3.00
C VAL A 180 -3.13 10.06 2.65
N VAL A 181 -3.24 8.73 2.55
CA VAL A 181 -2.12 7.88 2.10
C VAL A 181 -1.75 8.12 0.63
N VAL A 182 -2.73 8.36 -0.25
CA VAL A 182 -2.43 8.77 -1.63
C VAL A 182 -1.69 10.10 -1.66
N ALA A 183 -2.10 11.09 -0.89
CA ALA A 183 -1.42 12.37 -0.78
C ALA A 183 0.02 12.20 -0.24
N TRP A 184 0.20 11.39 0.81
CA TRP A 184 1.52 11.01 1.32
C TRP A 184 2.40 10.36 0.23
N TRP A 185 1.86 9.40 -0.51
CA TRP A 185 2.56 8.72 -1.61
C TRP A 185 2.97 9.69 -2.72
N LEU A 186 2.08 10.61 -3.12
CA LEU A 186 2.40 11.66 -4.09
C LEU A 186 3.51 12.59 -3.57
N GLY A 187 3.48 12.93 -2.28
CA GLY A 187 4.57 13.64 -1.61
C GLY A 187 5.90 12.89 -1.71
N ALA A 188 5.92 11.59 -1.42
CA ALA A 188 7.11 10.76 -1.50
C ALA A 188 7.64 10.64 -2.94
N LEU A 189 6.73 10.51 -3.91
CA LEU A 189 7.04 10.46 -5.33
C LEU A 189 7.65 11.79 -5.82
N MET A 190 7.08 12.93 -5.43
CA MET A 190 7.65 14.25 -5.75
C MET A 190 9.07 14.37 -5.20
N VAL A 191 9.30 13.99 -3.94
CA VAL A 191 10.64 13.99 -3.33
C VAL A 191 11.60 13.10 -4.13
N ALA A 192 11.20 11.89 -4.50
CA ALA A 192 12.02 10.99 -5.30
C ALA A 192 12.37 11.57 -6.68
N LEU A 193 11.40 12.23 -7.34
CA LEU A 193 11.61 12.90 -8.64
C LEU A 193 12.58 14.08 -8.51
N PHE A 194 12.40 14.95 -7.51
CA PHE A 194 13.31 16.08 -7.25
C PHE A 194 14.72 15.61 -6.91
N GLN A 195 14.84 14.53 -6.12
CA GLN A 195 16.12 13.90 -5.79
C GLN A 195 16.73 13.11 -6.95
N ARG A 196 16.01 13.00 -8.09
CA ARG A 196 16.36 12.19 -9.27
C ARG A 196 16.65 10.73 -8.91
N ASP A 197 15.97 10.23 -7.88
CA ASP A 197 16.18 8.89 -7.35
C ASP A 197 15.33 7.88 -8.13
N ARG A 198 15.92 7.34 -9.19
CA ARG A 198 15.25 6.40 -10.11
C ARG A 198 14.73 5.15 -9.43
N PHE A 199 15.44 4.62 -8.44
CA PHE A 199 14.98 3.45 -7.69
C PHE A 199 13.73 3.77 -6.90
N ALA A 200 13.73 4.89 -6.19
CA ALA A 200 12.60 5.29 -5.37
C ALA A 200 11.34 5.55 -6.20
N TRP A 201 11.39 6.42 -7.22
CA TRP A 201 10.17 6.75 -7.97
C TRP A 201 9.66 5.58 -8.81
N MET A 202 10.54 4.71 -9.34
CA MET A 202 10.12 3.51 -10.07
C MET A 202 9.41 2.52 -9.16
N ALA A 203 9.97 2.26 -7.97
CA ALA A 203 9.33 1.39 -6.96
C ALA A 203 7.96 1.92 -6.54
N MET A 204 7.85 3.23 -6.30
CA MET A 204 6.59 3.89 -5.93
C MET A 204 5.53 3.82 -7.02
N LEU A 205 5.89 4.06 -8.29
CA LEU A 205 4.95 3.97 -9.40
C LEU A 205 4.53 2.53 -9.69
N LEU A 206 5.49 1.62 -9.73
CA LEU A 206 5.24 0.22 -10.09
C LEU A 206 4.45 -0.50 -8.99
N ILE A 207 4.85 -0.34 -7.72
CA ILE A 207 4.15 -1.00 -6.61
C ILE A 207 2.89 -0.22 -6.24
N GLY A 208 2.96 1.09 -5.96
CA GLY A 208 1.79 1.87 -5.56
C GLY A 208 0.75 1.99 -6.69
N GLY A 209 1.16 2.59 -7.81
CA GLY A 209 0.27 2.80 -8.96
C GLY A 209 -0.15 1.49 -9.64
N GLY A 210 0.80 0.58 -9.86
CA GLY A 210 0.51 -0.72 -10.46
C GLY A 210 -0.44 -1.56 -9.61
N PHE A 211 -0.29 -1.51 -8.27
CA PHE A 211 -1.19 -2.26 -7.39
C PHE A 211 -2.57 -1.62 -7.33
N GLY A 212 -2.71 -0.30 -7.39
CA GLY A 212 -4.00 0.38 -7.59
C GLY A 212 -4.80 -0.20 -8.76
N PHE A 213 -4.17 -0.38 -9.93
CA PHE A 213 -4.80 -1.01 -11.08
C PHE A 213 -5.14 -2.48 -10.83
N GLY A 214 -4.18 -3.26 -10.33
CA GLY A 214 -4.37 -4.68 -10.06
C GLY A 214 -5.49 -4.98 -9.05
N PHE A 215 -5.57 -4.17 -8.01
CA PHE A 215 -6.56 -4.27 -6.94
C PHE A 215 -7.97 -3.94 -7.45
N THR A 216 -8.09 -2.95 -8.34
CA THR A 216 -9.34 -2.62 -9.04
C THR A 216 -9.77 -3.73 -10.00
N LEU A 217 -8.84 -4.32 -10.74
CA LEU A 217 -9.12 -5.45 -11.61
C LEU A 217 -9.55 -6.68 -10.82
N ALA A 218 -8.91 -6.93 -9.67
CA ALA A 218 -9.32 -8.00 -8.78
C ALA A 218 -10.76 -7.78 -8.28
N ALA A 219 -11.21 -6.52 -8.08
CA ALA A 219 -12.59 -6.17 -7.75
C ALA A 219 -13.64 -6.69 -8.74
N LEU A 220 -13.29 -7.01 -9.99
CA LEU A 220 -14.24 -7.53 -10.98
C LEU A 220 -14.88 -8.86 -10.57
N TRP A 221 -14.22 -9.67 -9.74
CA TRP A 221 -14.79 -10.92 -9.23
C TRP A 221 -16.03 -10.69 -8.36
N CYS A 222 -16.25 -9.49 -7.80
CA CYS A 222 -17.49 -9.17 -7.08
C CYS A 222 -18.74 -9.22 -7.98
N LEU A 223 -18.57 -9.05 -9.29
CA LEU A 223 -19.67 -9.20 -10.25
C LEU A 223 -20.11 -10.66 -10.36
N GLY A 224 -19.14 -11.59 -10.38
CA GLY A 224 -19.38 -13.04 -10.42
C GLY A 224 -20.19 -13.55 -9.22
N TYR A 225 -19.98 -12.94 -8.05
CA TYR A 225 -20.74 -13.24 -6.83
C TYR A 225 -22.25 -13.08 -7.01
N SER A 226 -22.69 -12.14 -7.85
CA SER A 226 -24.12 -11.92 -8.10
C SER A 226 -24.77 -13.06 -8.89
N TYR A 227 -23.98 -13.89 -9.57
CA TYR A 227 -24.46 -15.01 -10.40
C TYR A 227 -24.32 -16.38 -9.73
N ALA A 228 -23.30 -16.56 -8.88
CA ALA A 228 -23.02 -17.84 -8.25
C ALA A 228 -22.44 -17.66 -6.82
N PRO A 229 -23.20 -17.09 -5.88
CA PRO A 229 -22.72 -16.78 -4.53
C PRO A 229 -22.28 -18.01 -3.74
N ASP A 230 -22.87 -19.18 -4.02
CA ASP A 230 -22.54 -20.44 -3.34
C ASP A 230 -21.26 -21.10 -3.88
N LEU A 231 -20.77 -20.65 -5.04
CA LEU A 231 -19.59 -21.23 -5.70
C LEU A 231 -18.37 -20.30 -5.65
N ILE A 232 -18.60 -18.99 -5.55
CA ILE A 232 -17.56 -17.98 -5.61
C ILE A 232 -17.52 -17.25 -4.28
N ASP A 233 -16.52 -17.59 -3.45
CA ASP A 233 -16.12 -16.70 -2.38
C ASP A 233 -15.36 -15.52 -2.99
N TRP A 234 -16.08 -14.42 -3.23
CA TRP A 234 -15.51 -13.19 -3.77
C TRP A 234 -14.29 -12.77 -2.95
N TRP A 235 -14.42 -12.69 -1.63
CA TRP A 235 -13.35 -12.23 -0.77
C TRP A 235 -12.07 -13.05 -0.96
N LYS A 236 -12.17 -14.38 -1.06
CA LYS A 236 -11.00 -15.24 -1.34
C LYS A 236 -10.42 -15.04 -2.72
N MET A 237 -11.28 -14.94 -3.74
CA MET A 237 -10.81 -14.70 -5.11
C MET A 237 -10.11 -13.36 -5.23
N TRP A 238 -10.60 -12.34 -4.53
CA TRP A 238 -9.96 -11.03 -4.45
C TRP A 238 -8.56 -11.10 -3.87
N GLU A 239 -8.42 -11.71 -2.69
CA GLU A 239 -7.15 -11.83 -1.97
C GLU A 239 -6.12 -12.55 -2.82
N LEU A 240 -6.52 -13.69 -3.43
CA LEU A 240 -5.68 -14.47 -4.31
C LEU A 240 -5.18 -13.66 -5.50
N ASN A 241 -6.08 -12.95 -6.19
CA ASN A 241 -5.73 -12.17 -7.37
C ASN A 241 -4.89 -10.94 -7.01
N SER A 242 -5.22 -10.25 -5.92
CA SER A 242 -4.48 -9.09 -5.42
C SER A 242 -3.06 -9.49 -5.00
N GLY A 243 -2.93 -10.55 -4.20
CA GLY A 243 -1.63 -11.10 -3.82
C GLY A 243 -0.81 -11.54 -5.02
N PHE A 244 -1.42 -12.21 -6.00
CA PHE A 244 -0.73 -12.57 -7.24
C PHE A 244 -0.24 -11.35 -8.02
N ASN A 245 -1.11 -10.34 -8.20
CA ASN A 245 -0.77 -9.11 -8.91
C ASN A 245 0.40 -8.38 -8.24
N LEU A 246 0.36 -8.22 -6.91
CA LEU A 246 1.43 -7.57 -6.17
C LEU A 246 2.75 -8.34 -6.28
N GLY A 247 2.70 -9.69 -6.24
CA GLY A 247 3.86 -10.55 -6.48
C GLY A 247 4.46 -10.39 -7.89
N LEU A 248 3.63 -10.18 -8.91
CA LEU A 248 4.08 -9.84 -10.27
C LEU A 248 4.79 -8.48 -10.30
N LEU A 249 4.23 -7.46 -9.65
CA LEU A 249 4.83 -6.13 -9.57
C LEU A 249 6.18 -6.17 -8.86
N TYR A 250 6.31 -6.93 -7.77
CA TYR A 250 7.60 -7.17 -7.11
C TYR A 250 8.59 -7.88 -8.02
N THR A 251 8.14 -8.84 -8.83
CA THR A 251 9.02 -9.51 -9.79
C THR A 251 9.56 -8.54 -10.84
N LEU A 252 8.70 -7.67 -11.37
CA LEU A 252 9.10 -6.65 -12.34
C LEU A 252 10.10 -5.68 -11.71
N LEU A 253 9.85 -5.23 -10.47
CA LEU A 253 10.76 -4.35 -9.75
C LEU A 253 12.12 -5.04 -9.47
N LEU A 254 12.10 -6.31 -9.06
CA LEU A 254 13.31 -7.09 -8.80
C LEU A 254 14.15 -7.24 -10.07
N TYR A 255 13.51 -7.60 -11.18
CA TYR A 255 14.19 -7.72 -12.47
C TYR A 255 14.82 -6.39 -12.90
N TRP A 256 14.06 -5.30 -12.76
CA TRP A 256 14.57 -3.96 -13.05
C TRP A 256 15.76 -3.59 -12.13
N THR A 257 15.65 -3.88 -10.83
CA THR A 257 16.68 -3.57 -9.83
C THR A 257 17.98 -4.32 -10.11
N ILE A 258 17.90 -5.63 -10.37
CA ILE A 258 19.07 -6.46 -10.71
C ILE A 258 19.74 -5.93 -11.99
N ARG A 259 18.95 -5.59 -13.01
CA ARG A 259 19.49 -5.05 -14.27
C ARG A 259 20.24 -3.73 -14.05
N GLN A 260 19.80 -2.87 -13.13
CA GLN A 260 20.53 -1.65 -12.81
C GLN A 260 21.87 -1.97 -12.12
N VAL A 261 21.88 -2.91 -11.16
CA VAL A 261 23.11 -3.33 -10.48
C VAL A 261 24.13 -3.90 -11.48
N ASP A 262 23.69 -4.73 -12.42
CA ASP A 262 24.57 -5.31 -13.45
C ASP A 262 25.20 -4.25 -14.38
N THR A 263 24.63 -3.05 -14.47
CA THR A 263 25.15 -1.95 -15.31
C THR A 263 26.03 -0.94 -14.57
N GLU A 264 26.05 -0.97 -13.24
CA GLU A 264 26.85 -0.04 -12.44
C GLU A 264 28.22 -0.65 -12.13
N PRO A 265 29.34 0.05 -12.38
CA PRO A 265 30.66 -0.44 -12.02
C PRO A 265 30.77 -0.62 -10.49
N GLU A 266 31.41 -1.70 -10.03
CA GLU A 266 31.61 -1.95 -8.61
C GLU A 266 32.34 -0.76 -7.97
N PRO A 267 31.76 -0.10 -6.94
CA PRO A 267 32.46 0.94 -6.23
C PRO A 267 33.63 0.32 -5.44
N GLU A 268 34.85 0.82 -5.68
CA GLU A 268 36.02 0.46 -4.88
C GLU A 268 35.76 0.74 -3.39
N GLY A 269 35.86 -0.29 -2.56
CA GLY A 269 35.68 -0.19 -1.11
C GLY A 269 34.25 -0.43 -0.66
N SER A 270 33.85 -1.71 -0.57
CA SER A 270 32.57 -2.08 0.01
C SER A 270 32.49 -1.66 1.49
N PRO A 271 31.36 -1.07 1.94
CA PRO A 271 31.23 -0.60 3.31
C PRO A 271 31.25 -1.76 4.32
N THR A 272 31.82 -1.50 5.50
CA THR A 272 31.88 -2.47 6.60
C THR A 272 30.49 -2.82 7.15
N ARG A 273 30.32 -4.10 7.53
CA ARG A 273 29.06 -4.73 7.93
C ARG A 273 28.31 -4.04 9.08
N SER A 274 29.00 -3.38 10.01
CA SER A 274 28.40 -2.73 11.19
C SER A 274 27.62 -1.45 10.87
N ARG A 275 28.01 -0.72 9.83
CA ARG A 275 27.40 0.58 9.50
C ARG A 275 26.03 0.46 8.82
N LEU A 276 25.85 -0.60 8.02
CA LEU A 276 24.58 -0.93 7.35
C LEU A 276 23.46 -1.27 8.35
N TRP A 277 23.82 -1.78 9.52
CA TRP A 277 22.86 -2.16 10.56
C TRP A 277 22.21 -0.94 11.23
N PHE A 278 23.01 0.09 11.57
CA PHE A 278 22.48 1.34 12.13
C PHE A 278 21.59 2.11 11.15
N GLU A 279 21.98 2.15 9.87
CA GLU A 279 21.16 2.76 8.81
C GLU A 279 19.81 2.03 8.66
N SER A 280 19.84 0.69 8.74
CA SER A 280 18.62 -0.13 8.68
C SER A 280 17.70 0.12 9.88
N ILE A 281 18.26 0.24 11.09
CA ILE A 281 17.46 0.53 12.30
C ILE A 281 16.92 1.95 12.28
N GLY A 282 17.72 2.94 11.87
CA GLY A 282 17.27 4.33 11.78
C GLY A 282 16.10 4.50 10.82
N MET A 283 16.16 3.84 9.67
CA MET A 283 15.03 3.80 8.73
C MET A 283 13.81 3.06 9.31
N ALA A 284 14.03 2.05 10.17
CA ALA A 284 12.95 1.18 10.66
C ALA A 284 12.20 1.88 11.78
N LEU A 285 12.95 2.56 12.64
CA LEU A 285 12.42 3.49 13.63
C LEU A 285 11.72 4.67 12.95
N GLY A 286 12.29 5.23 11.88
CA GLY A 286 11.64 6.29 11.12
C GLY A 286 10.31 5.86 10.51
N GLY A 287 10.27 4.69 9.86
CA GLY A 287 9.04 4.09 9.35
C GLY A 287 8.03 3.79 10.46
N PHE A 288 8.48 3.14 11.53
CA PHE A 288 7.66 2.84 12.71
C PHE A 288 7.08 4.10 13.36
N LEU A 289 7.89 5.15 13.55
CA LEU A 289 7.42 6.41 14.14
C LEU A 289 6.41 7.11 13.23
N LEU A 290 6.64 7.11 11.92
CA LEU A 290 5.70 7.69 10.96
C LEU A 290 4.33 6.99 11.04
N VAL A 291 4.35 5.68 11.25
CA VAL A 291 3.16 4.83 11.38
C VAL A 291 2.48 5.00 12.71
N TYR A 292 3.26 4.97 13.79
CA TYR A 292 2.76 5.17 15.13
C TYR A 292 2.11 6.55 15.25
N LEU A 293 2.70 7.57 14.62
CA LEU A 293 2.13 8.92 14.59
C LEU A 293 0.90 9.02 13.68
N MET A 294 0.90 8.37 12.51
CA MET A 294 -0.26 8.36 11.61
C MET A 294 -1.42 7.47 12.09
N GLY A 295 -1.12 6.45 12.90
CA GLY A 295 -2.08 5.57 13.55
C GLY A 295 -2.30 5.91 15.03
N ALA A 296 -1.79 7.04 15.52
CA ALA A 296 -1.88 7.40 16.94
C ALA A 296 -3.34 7.51 17.39
N GLU A 297 -4.25 7.98 16.53
CA GLU A 297 -5.69 8.01 16.79
C GLU A 297 -6.28 6.61 17.01
N PHE A 298 -5.74 5.59 16.32
CA PHE A 298 -6.16 4.19 16.48
C PHE A 298 -5.67 3.57 17.79
N PHE A 299 -4.46 3.89 18.23
CA PHE A 299 -3.89 3.36 19.48
C PHE A 299 -4.30 4.14 20.72
N ALA A 300 -4.55 5.44 20.58
CA ALA A 300 -4.85 6.34 21.69
C ALA A 300 -6.33 6.46 22.01
N GLY A 301 -7.22 5.90 21.16
CA GLY A 301 -8.65 5.75 21.43
C GLY A 301 -9.28 7.02 21.98
N THR A 302 -9.50 8.01 21.12
CA THR A 302 -10.41 9.12 21.40
C THR A 302 -11.80 8.77 20.92
#